data_AF-A0A7N2M5X8-F1
#
_entry.id   AF-A0A7N2M5X8-F1
#
_cell.length_a   1.000
_cell.length_b   1.000
_cell.length_c   1.000
_cell.angle_alpha   90.00
_cell.angle_beta   90.00
_cell.angle_gamma   90.00
#
_symmetry.space_group_name_H-M   'P 1'
#
loop_
_entity.id
_entity.type
_entity.pdbx_description
1 polymer ?
#
loop_
_entity_poly.entity_id
_entity_poly.type
_entity_poly.pdbx_seq_one_letter_code
_entity_poly.pdbx_strand_id
1 'polypeptide(L)'
;MPDRSTTGTQTNNADSFKTFLEGWMVRQEHYLDELLSAQQHCHDMQDEDIKELCSRMLAHYQEYYEAKSRIAQRDVFLAFSPTWLTSFERTFLWIAGFKPGIVFRIVTNSVLDMSEDQTQRMNRLLEETKLEERALNDELAKVHESVAGPTMLEAARRSGRLVGGEASEEETATATLRVALESVVANADSLRMRTAMKVVEILRPAQKVRFLAGAAQLQLRIRSWGLQRQEDERQESTIK
;
A
#
# COMPACT_ATOMS: atom_id res chain seq x y z
N MET A 1 -20.23 28.07 -0.77
CA MET A 1 -19.51 27.77 -2.02
C MET A 1 -18.26 27.02 -1.62
N PRO A 2 -18.06 25.74 -1.99
CA PRO A 2 -16.80 25.06 -1.71
C PRO A 2 -15.70 25.71 -2.56
N ASP A 3 -14.54 25.92 -1.96
CA ASP A 3 -13.39 26.58 -2.57
C ASP A 3 -12.87 25.78 -3.78
N ARG A 4 -12.97 26.37 -4.98
CA ARG A 4 -12.52 25.77 -6.25
C ARG A 4 -11.00 25.55 -6.31
N SER A 5 -10.24 26.19 -5.43
CA SER A 5 -8.76 26.11 -5.42
C SER A 5 -8.25 24.82 -4.76
N THR A 6 -8.92 24.35 -3.70
CA THR A 6 -8.58 23.09 -3.00
C THR A 6 -8.85 21.87 -3.88
N THR A 7 -9.97 21.88 -4.61
CA THR A 7 -10.36 20.80 -5.52
C THR A 7 -9.40 20.67 -6.71
N GLY A 8 -8.96 21.78 -7.29
CA GLY A 8 -7.98 21.78 -8.40
C GLY A 8 -6.57 21.33 -7.99
N THR A 9 -6.19 21.55 -6.73
CA THR A 9 -4.88 21.11 -6.19
C THR A 9 -4.88 19.62 -5.86
N GLN A 10 -5.99 19.09 -5.35
CA GLN A 10 -6.15 17.65 -5.06
C GLN A 10 -6.14 16.79 -6.33
N THR A 11 -6.85 17.20 -7.39
CA THR A 11 -6.83 16.49 -8.67
C THR A 11 -5.42 16.45 -9.26
N ASN A 12 -4.70 17.56 -9.24
CA ASN A 12 -3.33 17.63 -9.76
C ASN A 12 -2.36 16.69 -8.99
N ASN A 13 -2.48 16.60 -7.66
CA ASN A 13 -1.68 15.66 -6.86
C ASN A 13 -2.01 14.20 -7.17
N ALA A 14 -3.29 13.86 -7.31
CA ALA A 14 -3.72 12.50 -7.64
C ALA A 14 -3.29 12.09 -9.05
N ASP A 15 -3.37 12.99 -10.03
CA ASP A 15 -2.93 12.76 -11.41
C ASP A 15 -1.40 12.60 -11.51
N SER A 16 -0.65 13.40 -10.75
CA SER A 16 0.80 13.25 -10.63
C SER A 16 1.20 11.89 -10.06
N PHE A 17 0.54 11.44 -8.99
CA PHE A 17 0.81 10.10 -8.43
C PHE A 17 0.38 8.99 -9.37
N LYS A 18 -0.74 9.15 -10.07
CA LYS A 18 -1.20 8.18 -11.08
C LYS A 18 -0.15 8.01 -12.19
N THR A 19 0.40 9.11 -12.70
CA THR A 19 1.46 9.09 -13.72
C THR A 19 2.72 8.40 -13.20
N PHE A 20 3.12 8.70 -11.95
CA PHE A 20 4.21 8.01 -11.28
C PHE A 20 3.95 6.50 -11.19
N LEU A 21 2.75 6.10 -10.73
CA LEU A 21 2.37 4.71 -10.55
C LEU A 21 2.36 3.95 -11.88
N GLU A 22 1.87 4.55 -12.96
CA GLU A 22 1.89 3.94 -14.30
C GLU A 22 3.33 3.65 -14.75
N GLY A 23 4.23 4.63 -14.61
CA GLY A 23 5.66 4.41 -14.92
C GLY A 23 6.34 3.42 -13.97
N TRP A 24 5.93 3.37 -12.69
CA TRP A 24 6.40 2.41 -11.71
C TRP A 24 5.98 0.98 -12.09
N MET A 25 4.73 0.79 -12.53
CA MET A 25 4.19 -0.51 -12.95
C MET A 25 4.91 -1.07 -14.19
N VAL A 26 5.31 -0.22 -15.13
CA VAL A 26 6.13 -0.65 -16.28
C VAL A 26 7.51 -1.16 -15.82
N ARG A 27 8.14 -0.48 -14.86
CA ARG A 27 9.40 -0.97 -14.28
C ARG A 27 9.21 -2.27 -13.50
N GLN A 28 8.07 -2.41 -12.82
CA GLN A 28 7.71 -3.63 -12.10
C GLN A 28 7.58 -4.85 -13.05
N GLU A 29 7.05 -4.66 -14.26
CA GLU A 29 7.03 -5.70 -15.31
C GLU A 29 8.45 -6.09 -15.72
N HIS A 30 9.33 -5.12 -15.94
CA HIS A 30 10.73 -5.39 -16.29
C HIS A 30 11.47 -6.16 -15.19
N TYR A 31 11.28 -5.77 -13.92
CA TYR A 31 11.84 -6.50 -12.79
C TYR A 31 11.29 -7.92 -12.68
N LEU A 32 10.01 -8.13 -12.99
CA LEU A 32 9.45 -9.48 -13.04
C LEU A 32 10.14 -10.33 -14.11
N ASP A 33 10.39 -9.79 -15.30
CA ASP A 33 11.09 -10.50 -16.38
C ASP A 33 12.54 -10.85 -15.97
N GLU A 34 13.24 -9.93 -15.30
CA GLU A 34 14.57 -10.19 -14.73
C GLU A 34 14.52 -11.32 -13.68
N LEU A 35 13.55 -11.29 -12.76
CA LEU A 35 13.38 -12.31 -11.72
C LEU A 35 13.03 -13.69 -12.29
N LEU A 36 12.18 -13.74 -13.32
CA LEU A 36 11.84 -14.99 -14.01
C LEU A 36 13.04 -15.56 -14.76
N SER A 37 13.82 -14.70 -15.42
CA SER A 37 15.07 -15.09 -16.07
C SER A 37 16.08 -15.63 -15.07
N ALA A 38 16.24 -14.96 -13.92
CA ALA A 38 17.10 -15.39 -12.82
C ALA A 38 16.63 -16.72 -12.21
N GLN A 39 15.31 -16.94 -12.09
CA GLN A 39 14.75 -18.18 -11.60
C GLN A 39 15.11 -19.36 -12.51
N GLN A 40 15.10 -19.15 -13.83
CA GLN A 40 15.40 -20.19 -14.81
C GLN A 40 16.89 -20.54 -14.90
N HIS A 41 17.77 -19.59 -14.60
CA HIS A 41 19.23 -19.75 -14.61
C HIS A 41 19.84 -19.75 -13.20
N CYS A 42 19.05 -20.09 -12.18
CA CYS A 42 19.47 -19.90 -10.77
C CYS A 42 20.68 -20.73 -10.36
N HIS A 43 21.01 -21.80 -11.10
CA HIS A 43 22.21 -22.62 -10.87
C HIS A 43 23.50 -21.99 -11.42
N ASP A 44 23.39 -21.08 -12.39
CA ASP A 44 24.52 -20.46 -13.08
C ASP A 44 24.84 -19.06 -12.52
N MET A 45 23.91 -18.48 -11.76
CA MET A 45 24.08 -17.15 -11.17
C MET A 45 24.92 -17.18 -9.90
N GLN A 46 25.75 -16.16 -9.71
CA GLN A 46 26.45 -15.97 -8.45
C GLN A 46 25.49 -15.43 -7.38
N ASP A 47 25.72 -15.81 -6.13
CA ASP A 47 24.93 -15.33 -4.99
C ASP A 47 24.94 -13.79 -4.88
N GLU A 48 26.04 -13.14 -5.28
CA GLU A 48 26.14 -11.67 -5.31
C GLU A 48 25.23 -11.03 -6.37
N ASP A 49 25.11 -11.63 -7.56
CA ASP A 49 24.20 -11.14 -8.60
C ASP A 49 22.74 -11.23 -8.15
N ILE A 50 22.38 -12.32 -7.45
CA ILE A 50 21.04 -12.49 -6.88
C ILE A 50 20.78 -11.47 -5.78
N LYS A 51 21.77 -11.21 -4.90
CA LYS A 51 21.64 -10.18 -3.86
C LYS A 51 21.45 -8.79 -4.46
N GLU A 52 22.19 -8.46 -5.52
CA GLU A 52 22.06 -7.18 -6.20
C GLU A 52 20.67 -7.02 -6.83
N LEU A 53 20.18 -8.04 -7.55
CA LEU A 53 18.82 -8.03 -8.11
C LEU A 53 17.75 -7.87 -7.01
N CYS A 54 17.88 -8.58 -5.89
CA CYS A 54 16.97 -8.46 -4.76
C CYS A 54 17.00 -7.03 -4.16
N SER A 55 18.19 -6.44 -4.02
CA SER A 55 18.38 -5.08 -3.50
C SER A 55 17.71 -4.04 -4.40
N ARG A 56 17.89 -4.14 -5.72
CA ARG A 56 17.22 -3.27 -6.70
C ARG A 56 15.70 -3.38 -6.63
N MET A 57 15.17 -4.60 -6.51
CA MET A 57 13.72 -4.82 -6.35
C MET A 57 13.18 -4.21 -5.05
N LEU A 58 13.88 -4.37 -3.93
CA LEU A 58 13.48 -3.77 -2.66
C LEU A 58 13.54 -2.24 -2.71
N ALA A 59 14.57 -1.67 -3.35
CA ALA A 59 14.67 -0.23 -3.58
C ALA A 59 13.53 0.29 -4.46
N HIS A 60 13.09 -0.48 -5.46
CA HIS A 60 11.94 -0.15 -6.29
C HIS A 60 10.63 -0.08 -5.48
N TYR A 61 10.41 -1.00 -4.54
CA TYR A 61 9.28 -0.91 -3.61
C TYR A 61 9.42 0.25 -2.62
N GLN A 62 10.63 0.54 -2.15
CA GLN A 62 10.89 1.69 -1.29
C GLN A 62 10.51 3.00 -1.99
N GLU A 63 10.89 3.17 -3.26
CA GLU A 63 10.51 4.32 -4.09
C GLU A 63 8.99 4.52 -4.12
N TYR A 64 8.22 3.43 -4.25
CA TYR A 64 6.75 3.48 -4.21
C TYR A 64 6.22 4.03 -2.88
N TYR A 65 6.71 3.53 -1.74
CA TYR A 65 6.24 4.00 -0.43
C TYR A 65 6.68 5.42 -0.12
N GLU A 66 7.86 5.85 -0.59
CA GLU A 66 8.29 7.24 -0.48
C GLU A 66 7.39 8.17 -1.29
N ALA A 67 7.04 7.78 -2.53
CA ALA A 67 6.10 8.53 -3.35
C ALA A 67 4.71 8.60 -2.71
N LYS A 68 4.23 7.48 -2.17
CA LYS A 68 2.94 7.41 -1.49
C LYS A 68 2.92 8.27 -0.22
N SER A 69 4.00 8.25 0.56
CA SER A 69 4.17 9.08 1.76
C SER A 69 4.07 10.58 1.44
N ARG A 70 4.72 11.04 0.34
CA ARG A 70 4.60 12.44 -0.12
C ARG A 70 3.16 12.82 -0.45
N ILE A 71 2.36 11.91 -0.99
CA ILE A 71 0.93 12.16 -1.26
C ILE A 71 0.14 12.19 0.05
N ALA A 72 0.38 11.24 0.95
CA ALA A 72 -0.31 11.19 2.24
C ALA A 72 -0.06 12.44 3.09
N GLN A 73 1.17 12.98 3.09
CA GLN A 73 1.53 14.23 3.78
C GLN A 73 0.86 15.48 3.18
N ARG A 74 0.47 15.43 1.91
CA ARG A 74 -0.28 16.53 1.27
C ARG A 74 -1.77 16.41 1.55
N ASP A 75 -2.30 15.19 1.41
CA ASP A 75 -3.68 14.87 1.69
C ASP A 75 -3.84 13.37 1.95
N VAL A 76 -3.91 13.00 3.22
CA VAL A 76 -4.05 11.61 3.65
C VAL A 76 -5.34 10.95 3.19
N PHE A 77 -6.40 11.72 2.91
CA PHE A 77 -7.65 11.15 2.44
C PHE A 77 -7.51 10.53 1.05
N LEU A 78 -6.57 11.01 0.23
CA LEU A 78 -6.23 10.38 -1.05
C LEU A 78 -5.66 8.97 -0.87
N ALA A 79 -4.99 8.68 0.26
CA ALA A 79 -4.47 7.34 0.55
C ALA A 79 -5.59 6.34 0.89
N PHE A 80 -6.69 6.82 1.48
CA PHE A 80 -7.87 6.00 1.80
C PHE A 80 -8.88 5.93 0.65
N SER A 81 -8.89 6.90 -0.27
CA SER A 81 -9.74 6.93 -1.46
C SER A 81 -8.93 7.10 -2.75
N PRO A 82 -8.02 6.16 -3.07
CA PRO A 82 -7.06 6.34 -4.16
C PRO A 82 -7.73 6.28 -5.54
N THR A 83 -7.78 7.40 -6.25
CA THR A 83 -8.39 7.51 -7.59
C THR A 83 -7.60 6.77 -8.68
N TRP A 84 -6.32 6.51 -8.43
CA TRP A 84 -5.42 5.78 -9.33
C TRP A 84 -5.62 4.25 -9.31
N LEU A 85 -6.32 3.70 -8.30
CA LEU A 85 -6.64 2.26 -8.22
C LEU A 85 -8.03 1.96 -8.77
N THR A 86 -8.15 0.80 -9.43
CA THR A 86 -9.44 0.24 -9.85
C THR A 86 -10.30 -0.18 -8.65
N SER A 87 -11.62 -0.29 -8.85
CA SER A 87 -12.55 -0.78 -7.81
C SER A 87 -12.14 -2.16 -7.29
N PHE A 88 -11.64 -3.03 -8.18
CA PHE A 88 -11.14 -4.35 -7.80
C PHE A 88 -9.89 -4.27 -6.93
N GLU A 89 -8.89 -3.48 -7.32
CA GLU A 89 -7.68 -3.26 -6.50
C GLU A 89 -8.00 -2.73 -5.10
N ARG A 90 -8.97 -1.82 -5.00
CA ARG A 90 -9.39 -1.23 -3.72
C ARG A 90 -9.94 -2.26 -2.73
N THR A 91 -10.45 -3.41 -3.21
CA THR A 91 -10.96 -4.49 -2.34
C THR A 91 -9.86 -5.16 -1.51
N PHE A 92 -8.59 -5.02 -1.90
CA PHE A 92 -7.45 -5.60 -1.19
C PHE A 92 -6.79 -4.63 -0.20
N LEU A 93 -7.32 -3.41 -0.06
CA LEU A 93 -6.75 -2.40 0.83
C LEU A 93 -7.07 -2.70 2.30
N TRP A 94 -6.04 -2.56 3.12
CA TRP A 94 -6.01 -2.56 4.57
C TRP A 94 -5.12 -1.38 4.99
N ILE A 95 -5.64 -0.30 5.55
CA ILE A 95 -4.85 0.90 5.89
C ILE A 95 -4.02 1.40 4.70
N ALA A 96 -4.73 1.91 3.68
CA ALA A 96 -4.17 2.53 2.46
C ALA A 96 -3.19 1.66 1.62
N GLY A 97 -3.10 0.34 1.85
CA GLY A 97 -2.26 -0.57 1.06
C GLY A 97 -2.62 -2.03 1.36
N PHE A 98 -1.87 -3.03 0.89
CA PHE A 98 -2.20 -4.44 1.18
C PHE A 98 -1.96 -4.79 2.66
N LYS A 99 -2.59 -5.84 3.17
CA LYS A 99 -2.32 -6.35 4.53
C LYS A 99 -0.98 -7.12 4.57
N PRO A 100 0.01 -6.75 5.42
CA PRO A 100 1.34 -7.39 5.47
C PRO A 100 1.33 -8.92 5.54
N GLY A 101 0.34 -9.52 6.21
CA GLY A 101 0.13 -10.96 6.29
C GLY A 101 0.01 -11.69 4.95
N ILE A 102 -0.33 -10.98 3.86
CA ILE A 102 -0.35 -11.54 2.49
C ILE A 102 1.05 -11.99 2.06
N VAL A 103 2.11 -11.34 2.54
CA VAL A 103 3.51 -11.70 2.22
C VAL A 103 3.78 -13.17 2.53
N PHE A 104 3.31 -13.68 3.66
CA PHE A 104 3.51 -15.08 4.04
C PHE A 104 2.73 -16.04 3.15
N ARG A 105 1.56 -15.64 2.65
CA ARG A 105 0.82 -16.44 1.67
C ARG A 105 1.59 -16.53 0.35
N ILE A 106 2.25 -15.45 -0.07
CA ILE A 106 3.11 -15.48 -1.25
C ILE A 106 4.24 -16.48 -1.01
N VAL A 107 4.96 -16.37 0.12
CA VAL A 107 6.03 -17.31 0.50
C VAL A 107 5.57 -18.76 0.46
N THR A 108 4.43 -19.09 1.09
CA THR A 108 3.90 -20.47 1.10
C THR A 108 3.61 -21.01 -0.30
N ASN A 109 3.21 -20.15 -1.24
CA ASN A 109 2.89 -20.57 -2.61
C ASN A 109 4.09 -20.55 -3.56
N SER A 110 5.13 -19.74 -3.29
CA SER A 110 6.28 -19.56 -4.17
C SER A 110 7.55 -20.26 -3.71
N VAL A 111 7.67 -20.57 -2.41
CA VAL A 111 8.86 -21.20 -1.79
C VAL A 111 8.47 -22.52 -1.14
N LEU A 112 8.58 -23.60 -1.92
CA LEU A 112 8.18 -24.95 -1.49
C LEU A 112 9.30 -25.73 -0.77
N ASP A 113 10.52 -25.20 -0.76
CA ASP A 113 11.76 -25.84 -0.31
C ASP A 113 12.35 -25.19 0.95
N MET A 114 11.51 -24.62 1.83
CA MET A 114 11.98 -24.03 3.09
C MET A 114 12.53 -25.10 4.05
N SER A 115 13.68 -24.81 4.68
CA SER A 115 14.19 -25.65 5.77
C SER A 115 13.34 -25.52 7.04
N GLU A 116 13.55 -26.42 8.00
CA GLU A 116 12.89 -26.37 9.31
C GLU A 116 13.21 -25.06 10.07
N ASP A 117 14.48 -24.65 10.08
CA ASP A 117 14.90 -23.36 10.66
C ASP A 117 14.20 -22.16 9.99
N GLN A 118 14.16 -22.13 8.65
CA GLN A 118 13.49 -21.08 7.91
C GLN A 118 11.99 -21.04 8.23
N THR A 119 11.35 -22.20 8.31
CA THR A 119 9.93 -22.33 8.67
C THR A 119 9.68 -21.81 10.09
N GLN A 120 10.52 -22.17 11.06
CA GLN A 120 10.40 -21.67 12.43
C GLN A 120 10.60 -20.15 12.52
N ARG A 121 11.56 -19.59 11.78
CA ARG A 121 11.79 -18.14 11.71
C ARG A 121 10.64 -17.41 11.02
N MET A 122 10.09 -18.00 9.95
CA MET A 122 8.94 -17.46 9.22
C MET A 122 7.68 -17.42 10.09
N ASN A 123 7.42 -18.48 10.85
CA ASN A 123 6.28 -18.55 11.78
C ASN A 123 6.39 -17.51 12.90
N ARG A 124 7.60 -17.30 13.46
CA ARG A 124 7.83 -16.23 14.43
C ARG A 124 7.53 -14.84 13.83
N LEU A 125 8.06 -14.58 12.64
CA LEU A 125 7.82 -13.33 11.91
C LEU A 125 6.35 -13.11 11.57
N LEU A 126 5.61 -14.18 11.25
CA LEU A 126 4.17 -14.12 11.02
C LEU A 126 3.41 -13.68 12.27
N GLU A 127 3.70 -14.27 13.43
CA GLU A 127 3.05 -13.90 14.68
C GLU A 127 3.40 -12.47 15.13
N GLU A 128 4.68 -12.06 15.00
CA GLU A 128 5.09 -10.66 15.20
C GLU A 128 4.29 -9.71 14.30
N THR A 129 4.21 -9.99 13.00
CA THR A 129 3.49 -9.16 12.04
C THR A 129 2.00 -9.09 12.38
N LYS A 130 1.37 -10.20 12.79
CA LYS A 130 -0.04 -10.22 13.21
C LYS A 130 -0.31 -9.35 14.43
N LEU A 131 0.62 -9.30 15.39
CA LEU A 131 0.48 -8.44 16.57
C LEU A 131 0.55 -6.97 16.18
N GLU A 132 1.52 -6.59 15.34
CA GLU A 132 1.65 -5.21 14.85
C GLU A 132 0.45 -4.80 13.98
N GLU A 133 -0.07 -5.70 13.14
CA GLU A 133 -1.30 -5.46 12.39
C GLU A 133 -2.51 -5.21 13.30
N ARG A 134 -2.66 -5.95 14.41
CA ARG A 134 -3.74 -5.71 15.38
C ARG A 134 -3.59 -4.34 16.03
N ALA A 135 -2.39 -4.01 16.49
CA ALA A 135 -2.11 -2.71 17.09
C ALA A 135 -2.47 -1.55 16.15
N LEU A 136 -2.13 -1.66 14.85
CA LEU A 136 -2.48 -0.64 13.86
C LEU A 136 -3.99 -0.54 13.58
N ASN A 137 -4.72 -1.65 13.63
CA ASN A 137 -6.18 -1.61 13.54
C ASN A 137 -6.80 -0.91 14.76
N ASP A 138 -6.28 -1.18 15.95
CA ASP A 138 -6.75 -0.55 17.20
C ASP A 138 -6.43 0.95 17.19
N GLU A 139 -5.26 1.35 16.68
CA GLU A 139 -4.91 2.76 16.46
C GLU A 139 -5.88 3.44 15.50
N LEU A 140 -6.14 2.84 14.33
CA LEU A 140 -7.09 3.39 13.36
C LEU A 140 -8.51 3.50 13.94
N ALA A 141 -8.94 2.51 14.72
CA ALA A 141 -10.23 2.53 15.39
C ALA A 141 -10.33 3.71 16.36
N LYS A 142 -9.31 3.95 17.19
CA LYS A 142 -9.25 5.11 18.10
C LYS A 142 -9.30 6.44 17.34
N VAL A 143 -8.60 6.54 16.21
CA VAL A 143 -8.67 7.74 15.35
C VAL A 143 -10.11 7.97 14.87
N HIS A 144 -10.79 6.94 14.40
CA HIS A 144 -12.19 7.05 13.96
C HIS A 144 -13.16 7.37 15.11
N GLU A 145 -13.00 6.75 16.29
CA GLU A 145 -13.82 7.02 17.47
C GLU A 145 -13.70 8.47 17.94
N SER A 146 -12.48 9.04 17.91
CA SER A 146 -12.24 10.43 18.30
C SER A 146 -13.05 11.44 17.47
N VAL A 147 -13.38 11.08 16.22
CA VAL A 147 -14.13 11.92 15.27
C VAL A 147 -15.62 11.62 15.25
N ALA A 148 -16.01 10.37 15.54
CA ALA A 148 -17.40 9.95 15.63
C ALA A 148 -18.07 10.29 16.98
N GLY A 149 -17.31 10.86 17.93
CA GLY A 149 -17.80 11.20 19.26
C GLY A 149 -18.90 12.28 19.27
N PRO A 150 -19.77 12.31 20.31
CA PRO A 150 -20.87 13.27 20.44
C PRO A 150 -20.43 14.72 20.30
N THR A 151 -19.24 15.07 20.78
CA THR A 151 -18.70 16.43 20.79
C THR A 151 -18.43 16.97 19.38
N MET A 152 -17.91 16.14 18.47
CA MET A 152 -17.69 16.54 17.07
C MET A 152 -18.99 16.60 16.28
N LEU A 153 -19.94 15.67 16.53
CA LEU A 153 -21.27 15.74 15.94
C LEU A 153 -22.04 17.00 16.41
N GLU A 154 -21.90 17.37 17.67
CA GLU A 154 -22.47 18.61 18.22
C GLU A 154 -21.76 19.86 17.70
N ALA A 155 -20.45 19.83 17.49
CA ALA A 155 -19.71 20.92 16.84
C ALA A 155 -20.18 21.10 15.38
N ALA A 156 -20.28 20.02 14.60
CA ALA A 156 -20.79 20.05 13.23
C ALA A 156 -22.25 20.55 13.15
N ARG A 157 -23.11 20.12 14.09
CA ARG A 157 -24.51 20.59 14.18
C ARG A 157 -24.63 22.07 14.57
N ARG A 158 -23.72 22.59 15.39
CA ARG A 158 -23.66 24.02 15.76
C ARG A 158 -23.08 24.89 14.64
N SER A 159 -22.17 24.36 13.84
CA SER A 159 -21.51 25.03 12.70
C SER A 159 -22.49 25.42 11.58
N GLY A 160 -23.59 24.67 11.39
CA GLY A 160 -24.69 25.07 10.50
C GLY A 160 -25.40 26.39 10.88
N ARG A 161 -25.04 27.03 12.00
CA ARG A 161 -25.68 28.24 12.53
C ARG A 161 -24.76 29.46 12.72
N LEU A 162 -23.45 29.38 12.52
CA LEU A 162 -22.54 30.51 12.81
C LEU A 162 -21.68 30.91 11.59
N VAL A 163 -21.92 32.13 11.10
CA VAL A 163 -21.08 32.84 10.14
C VAL A 163 -20.16 33.78 10.91
N GLY A 164 -18.85 33.56 10.88
CA GLY A 164 -17.87 34.59 11.25
C GLY A 164 -16.60 34.10 11.96
N GLY A 165 -15.48 34.10 11.23
CA GLY A 165 -14.32 34.92 11.61
C GLY A 165 -13.41 34.51 12.77
N GLU A 166 -13.37 33.26 13.20
CA GLU A 166 -12.26 32.69 14.00
C GLU A 166 -11.93 31.31 13.39
N ALA A 167 -10.66 30.86 13.46
CA ALA A 167 -10.30 29.52 12.98
C ALA A 167 -11.17 28.51 13.73
N SER A 168 -12.17 27.96 13.03
CA SER A 168 -13.24 27.18 13.64
C SER A 168 -12.62 25.99 14.38
N GLU A 169 -13.19 25.60 15.53
CA GLU A 169 -12.86 24.34 16.22
C GLU A 169 -12.92 23.12 15.25
N GLU A 170 -13.64 23.26 14.14
CA GLU A 170 -13.72 22.32 13.02
C GLU A 170 -12.40 22.20 12.22
N GLU A 171 -11.69 23.30 11.99
CA GLU A 171 -10.42 23.30 11.26
C GLU A 171 -9.28 22.69 12.09
N THR A 172 -9.30 22.88 13.41
CA THR A 172 -8.34 22.24 14.33
C THR A 172 -8.63 20.74 14.52
N ALA A 173 -9.90 20.33 14.57
CA ALA A 173 -10.30 18.93 14.64
C ALA A 173 -9.91 18.17 13.36
N THR A 174 -10.15 18.75 12.18
CA THR A 174 -9.78 18.15 10.91
C THR A 174 -8.27 18.06 10.71
N ALA A 175 -7.50 19.07 11.16
CA ALA A 175 -6.04 19.00 11.17
C ALA A 175 -5.50 17.88 12.07
N THR A 176 -6.05 17.72 13.28
CA THR A 176 -5.68 16.63 14.20
C THR A 176 -5.97 15.26 13.59
N LEU A 177 -7.14 15.09 12.95
CA LEU A 177 -7.49 13.86 12.24
C LEU A 177 -6.49 13.53 11.13
N ARG A 178 -6.10 14.52 10.31
CA ARG A 178 -5.14 14.32 9.22
C ARG A 178 -3.82 13.77 9.76
N VAL A 179 -3.23 14.44 10.77
CA VAL A 179 -1.96 14.01 11.38
C VAL A 179 -2.06 12.60 11.95
N ALA A 180 -3.16 12.26 12.62
CA ALA A 180 -3.35 10.93 13.18
C ALA A 180 -3.47 9.85 12.09
N LEU A 181 -4.21 10.11 11.02
CA LEU A 181 -4.31 9.20 9.87
C LEU A 181 -2.97 9.06 9.14
N GLU A 182 -2.21 10.16 8.98
CA GLU A 182 -0.88 10.14 8.33
C GLU A 182 0.07 9.22 9.09
N SER A 183 0.08 9.31 10.42
CA SER A 183 0.86 8.44 11.30
C SER A 183 0.50 6.97 11.11
N VAL A 184 -0.81 6.64 11.14
CA VAL A 184 -1.29 5.26 10.96
C VAL A 184 -0.91 4.71 9.57
N VAL A 185 -1.02 5.51 8.52
CA VAL A 185 -0.62 5.12 7.16
C VAL A 185 0.90 4.89 7.07
N ALA A 186 1.69 5.80 7.64
CA ALA A 186 3.16 5.69 7.64
C ALA A 186 3.65 4.45 8.40
N ASN A 187 3.04 4.16 9.56
CA ASN A 187 3.37 2.97 10.34
C ASN A 187 2.97 1.68 9.61
N ALA A 188 1.81 1.67 8.94
CA ALA A 188 1.39 0.53 8.13
C ALA A 188 2.31 0.29 6.91
N ASP A 189 2.74 1.34 6.22
CA ASP A 189 3.71 1.23 5.12
C ASP A 189 5.08 0.76 5.60
N SER A 190 5.52 1.23 6.78
CA SER A 190 6.74 0.76 7.43
C SER A 190 6.68 -0.73 7.80
N LEU A 191 5.52 -1.20 8.28
CA LEU A 191 5.29 -2.62 8.57
C LEU A 191 5.39 -3.46 7.28
N ARG A 192 4.77 -3.02 6.16
CA ARG A 192 4.87 -3.73 4.87
C ARG A 192 6.31 -3.90 4.43
N MET A 193 7.10 -2.82 4.45
CA MET A 193 8.51 -2.88 4.03
C MET A 193 9.35 -3.75 4.96
N ARG A 194 9.25 -3.57 6.29
CA ARG A 194 9.99 -4.40 7.24
C ARG A 194 9.64 -5.88 7.13
N THR A 195 8.36 -6.22 6.98
CA THR A 195 7.94 -7.62 6.82
C THR A 195 8.55 -8.21 5.54
N ALA A 196 8.50 -7.51 4.41
CA ALA A 196 9.10 -7.98 3.15
C ALA A 196 10.62 -8.15 3.27
N MET A 197 11.33 -7.18 3.86
CA MET A 197 12.78 -7.24 4.08
C MET A 197 13.17 -8.42 4.97
N LYS A 198 12.53 -8.58 6.13
CA LYS A 198 12.78 -9.71 7.04
C LYS A 198 12.51 -11.07 6.38
N VAL A 199 11.50 -11.16 5.51
CA VAL A 199 11.27 -12.37 4.70
C VAL A 199 12.45 -12.64 3.77
N VAL A 200 12.91 -11.64 3.02
CA VAL A 200 14.09 -11.77 2.15
C VAL A 200 15.34 -12.16 2.93
N GLU A 201 15.52 -11.69 4.16
CA GLU A 201 16.64 -12.07 5.05
C GLU A 201 16.60 -13.53 5.52
N ILE A 202 15.41 -14.12 5.66
CA ILE A 202 15.23 -15.54 6.05
C ILE A 202 15.51 -16.48 4.87
N LEU A 203 15.22 -16.04 3.64
CA LEU A 203 15.28 -16.87 2.44
C LEU A 203 16.70 -17.02 1.88
N ARG A 204 16.98 -18.17 1.27
CA ARG A 204 18.20 -18.41 0.48
C ARG A 204 18.10 -17.73 -0.89
N PRO A 205 19.21 -17.47 -1.60
CA PRO A 205 19.23 -16.72 -2.86
C PRO A 205 18.13 -17.12 -3.86
N ALA A 206 18.06 -18.39 -4.26
CA ALA A 206 17.04 -18.87 -5.19
C ALA A 206 15.59 -18.69 -4.66
N GLN A 207 15.39 -18.81 -3.35
CA GLN A 207 14.08 -18.63 -2.72
C GLN A 207 13.66 -17.16 -2.70
N LYS A 208 14.61 -16.23 -2.51
CA LYS A 208 14.35 -14.77 -2.60
C LYS A 208 13.80 -14.41 -3.98
N VAL A 209 14.42 -14.93 -5.04
CA VAL A 209 13.98 -14.71 -6.42
C VAL A 209 12.54 -15.20 -6.62
N ARG A 210 12.22 -16.43 -6.22
CA ARG A 210 10.85 -16.97 -6.33
C ARG A 210 9.83 -16.16 -5.54
N PHE A 211 10.18 -15.75 -4.33
CA PHE A 211 9.32 -14.91 -3.49
C PHE A 211 9.04 -13.54 -4.14
N LEU A 212 10.09 -12.83 -4.57
CA LEU A 212 9.96 -11.53 -5.21
C LEU A 212 9.21 -11.62 -6.54
N ALA A 213 9.45 -12.66 -7.34
CA ALA A 213 8.71 -12.93 -8.56
C ALA A 213 7.22 -13.16 -8.25
N GLY A 214 6.90 -13.97 -7.24
CA GLY A 214 5.53 -14.21 -6.80
C GLY A 214 4.82 -12.93 -6.32
N ALA A 215 5.54 -12.05 -5.60
CA ALA A 215 5.00 -10.76 -5.18
C ALA A 215 4.72 -9.83 -6.38
N ALA A 216 5.66 -9.73 -7.32
CA ALA A 216 5.50 -8.93 -8.52
C ALA A 216 4.35 -9.43 -9.41
N GLN A 217 4.27 -10.74 -9.63
CA GLN A 217 3.18 -11.36 -10.38
C GLN A 217 1.82 -11.10 -9.74
N LEU A 218 1.71 -11.23 -8.41
CA LEU A 218 0.44 -10.99 -7.73
C LEU A 218 -0.02 -9.54 -7.94
N GLN A 219 0.89 -8.57 -7.76
CA GLN A 219 0.57 -7.15 -7.94
C GLN A 219 0.14 -6.83 -9.37
N LEU A 220 0.89 -7.33 -10.37
CA LEU A 220 0.58 -7.12 -11.78
C LEU A 220 -0.75 -7.79 -12.18
N ARG A 221 -1.04 -8.99 -11.69
CA ARG A 221 -2.31 -9.69 -11.94
C ARG A 221 -3.51 -8.99 -11.32
N ILE A 222 -3.38 -8.50 -10.08
CA ILE A 222 -4.47 -7.74 -9.45
C ILE A 222 -4.77 -6.49 -10.29
N ARG A 223 -3.74 -5.78 -10.76
CA ARG A 223 -3.90 -4.61 -11.63
C ARG A 223 -4.58 -4.98 -12.96
N SER A 224 -4.07 -5.99 -13.65
CA SER A 224 -4.57 -6.36 -14.98
C SER A 224 -6.04 -6.83 -14.92
N TRP A 225 -6.41 -7.64 -13.93
CA TRP A 225 -7.80 -8.02 -13.70
C TRP A 225 -8.69 -6.83 -13.35
N GLY A 226 -8.18 -5.88 -12.57
CA GLY A 226 -8.91 -4.66 -12.26
C GLY A 226 -9.21 -3.81 -13.50
N LEU A 227 -8.23 -3.65 -14.38
CA LEU A 227 -8.39 -2.91 -15.64
C LEU A 227 -9.35 -3.63 -16.61
N GLN A 228 -9.23 -4.95 -16.74
CA GLN A 228 -10.14 -5.73 -17.59
C GLN A 228 -11.60 -5.56 -17.17
N ARG A 229 -11.90 -5.69 -15.87
CA ARG A 229 -13.26 -5.53 -15.34
C ARG A 229 -13.84 -4.14 -15.63
N GLN A 230 -13.04 -3.09 -15.52
CA GLN A 230 -13.48 -1.73 -15.83
C GLN A 230 -13.80 -1.54 -17.31
N GLU A 231 -13.04 -2.20 -18.18
CA GLU A 231 -13.30 -2.18 -19.62
C GLU A 231 -14.60 -2.93 -19.96
N ASP A 232 -14.79 -4.11 -19.39
CA ASP A 232 -16.01 -4.91 -19.57
C ASP A 232 -17.26 -4.13 -19.11
N GLU A 233 -17.21 -3.46 -17.95
CA GLU A 233 -18.29 -2.62 -17.42
C GLU A 233 -18.62 -1.41 -18.33
N ARG A 234 -17.61 -0.82 -18.98
CA ARG A 234 -17.80 0.29 -19.94
C ARG A 234 -18.45 -0.19 -21.23
N GLN A 235 -18.10 -1.36 -21.71
CA GLN A 235 -18.69 -1.94 -22.91
C GLN A 235 -20.16 -2.29 -22.68
N GLU A 236 -20.50 -2.89 -21.53
CA GLU A 236 -21.90 -3.21 -21.18
C GLU A 236 -22.79 -1.97 -21.02
N SER A 237 -22.25 -0.87 -20.49
CA SER A 237 -22.98 0.39 -20.32
C SER A 237 -23.16 1.18 -21.62
N THR A 238 -22.35 0.90 -22.65
CA THR A 238 -22.48 1.54 -23.97
C THR A 238 -23.52 0.83 -24.86
N ILE A 239 -23.87 -0.42 -24.54
CA ILE A 239 -24.81 -1.26 -25.31
C ILE A 239 -26.27 -1.09 -24.80
N LYS A 240 -26.47 -0.53 -23.60
CA LYS A 240 -27.79 -0.25 -22.99
C LYS A 240 -28.24 1.18 -23.25
#